data_AF-A0A8J0UET2-F1
#
_entry.id   AF-A0A8J0UET2-F1
#
_cell.length_a   1.000
_cell.length_b   1.000
_cell.length_c   1.000
_cell.angle_alpha   90.00
_cell.angle_beta   90.00
_cell.angle_gamma   90.00
#
_symmetry.space_group_name_H-M   'P 1'
#
loop_
_entity.id
_entity.type
_entity.pdbx_description
1 polymer ?
#
loop_
_entity_poly.entity_id
_entity_poly.type
_entity_poly.pdbx_seq_one_letter_code
_entity_poly.pdbx_strand_id
1 'polypeptide(L)'
;MPYLGSEDAVKELKRALSNPHIQADRLRYRNVIHKVIRHMTQGVDVSSVFMEMVKASATVDIVQKKLVYLYMCTYACQKPDLALLAINTLCKDCSDPNPMVRGLALRSMCNLRMPGINEYIQQPISSGLRDKASYVRRVAVLGCAKMHSQQGDVEVDGTVVNELYSLLRDPDPIVLVNCLRALEEILKGEGGVVINKPIAHHLLNRMAELDQWGQSEVLGFLLRYNPRTEEELFDILNLLDNFLKSNHTSVVMGATKLFLVLAVEFSSVQRDVLGRLKGPLLTASASESKEMCFVALCHVREILSSMPGHFSSHYKKFFSSYNDPHYIKSQKMDILCELVNDENVNNILEELRICCTDVSVQLAQTAIFAIGRIAKTYSEKCVKILSQLLEFNQEHITSAVIQTFRDLVWLRPQCITKVCPALPGCEEIIQDNEGKLALIWLLGMHGDLILNVPYILEDYVDNIKTETSPLVKIELLSALVRLFLSRPAECQDMLGRLIYYCIEEEIDMAVRDQGLFYYRLLATGVNEAKQVMNSPKSDPTLSVLVEQTNQPINTWVPDFNTLMPLCDRKHGVSLTAGSEEAVVPFASDHLVSGN
;
A
#
# COMPACT_ATOMS: atom_id res chain seq x y z
N MET A 1 32.82 -12.40 -16.71
CA MET A 1 33.43 -12.46 -18.06
C MET A 1 32.34 -12.25 -19.10
N PRO A 2 32.30 -11.10 -19.78
CA PRO A 2 31.44 -10.99 -20.96
C PRO A 2 32.20 -10.48 -22.21
N TYR A 3 31.67 -10.82 -23.39
CA TYR A 3 31.89 -10.11 -24.67
C TYR A 3 33.07 -10.42 -25.61
N LEU A 4 33.66 -11.63 -25.64
CA LEU A 4 34.49 -12.02 -26.81
C LEU A 4 33.78 -12.95 -27.79
N GLY A 5 32.90 -13.84 -27.31
CA GLY A 5 32.12 -14.73 -28.19
C GLY A 5 30.87 -14.09 -28.83
N SER A 6 30.46 -12.90 -28.39
CA SER A 6 29.21 -12.28 -28.84
C SER A 6 29.31 -11.60 -30.20
N GLU A 7 30.43 -10.94 -30.50
CA GLU A 7 30.60 -10.25 -31.80
C GLU A 7 30.70 -11.24 -32.95
N ASP A 8 31.45 -12.34 -32.76
CA ASP A 8 31.60 -13.36 -33.79
C ASP A 8 30.28 -14.11 -34.01
N ALA A 9 29.51 -14.37 -32.94
CA ALA A 9 28.16 -14.91 -33.06
C ALA A 9 27.22 -13.98 -33.86
N VAL A 10 27.30 -12.66 -33.66
CA VAL A 10 26.49 -11.69 -34.42
C VAL A 10 26.92 -11.65 -35.89
N LYS A 11 28.22 -11.71 -36.19
CA LYS A 11 28.75 -11.82 -37.56
C LYS A 11 28.29 -13.11 -38.24
N GLU A 12 28.30 -14.24 -37.53
CA GLU A 12 27.77 -15.51 -38.03
C GLU A 12 26.28 -15.42 -38.33
N LEU A 13 25.49 -14.83 -37.44
CA LEU A 13 24.06 -14.59 -37.67
C LEU A 13 23.84 -13.71 -38.90
N LYS A 14 24.61 -12.65 -39.07
CA LYS A 14 24.53 -11.77 -40.25
C LYS A 14 24.78 -12.54 -41.55
N ARG A 15 25.81 -13.40 -41.56
CA ARG A 15 26.13 -14.29 -42.69
C ARG A 15 25.00 -15.29 -42.95
N ALA A 16 24.46 -15.89 -41.89
CA ALA A 16 23.39 -16.88 -42.00
C ALA A 16 22.08 -16.25 -42.53
N LEU A 17 21.73 -15.05 -42.08
CA LEU A 17 20.56 -14.29 -42.56
C LEU A 17 20.71 -13.85 -44.02
N SER A 18 21.95 -13.64 -44.49
CA SER A 18 22.23 -13.24 -45.87
C SER A 18 22.40 -14.41 -46.85
N ASN A 19 22.44 -15.66 -46.35
CA ASN A 19 22.72 -16.84 -47.17
C ASN A 19 21.46 -17.26 -47.97
N PRO A 20 21.50 -17.26 -49.32
CA PRO A 20 20.36 -17.63 -50.17
C PRO A 20 19.86 -19.06 -49.95
N HIS A 21 20.75 -20.01 -49.64
CA HIS A 21 20.37 -21.40 -49.37
C HIS A 21 19.55 -21.55 -48.08
N ILE A 22 19.82 -20.68 -47.10
CA ILE A 22 19.06 -20.66 -45.84
C ILE A 22 17.74 -19.91 -46.06
N GLN A 23 17.74 -18.83 -46.84
CA GLN A 23 16.51 -18.07 -47.19
C GLN A 23 15.50 -18.90 -47.99
N ALA A 24 15.97 -19.84 -48.84
CA ALA A 24 15.11 -20.71 -49.62
C ALA A 24 14.27 -21.66 -48.74
N ASP A 25 14.81 -22.11 -47.61
CA ASP A 25 14.11 -22.96 -46.65
C ASP A 25 13.50 -22.11 -45.52
N ARG A 26 12.18 -21.94 -45.59
CA ARG A 26 11.40 -21.16 -44.62
C ARG A 26 11.65 -21.55 -43.16
N LEU A 27 11.80 -22.85 -42.87
CA LEU A 27 11.99 -23.33 -41.51
C LEU A 27 13.41 -23.03 -41.00
N ARG A 28 14.43 -23.23 -41.85
CA ARG A 28 15.81 -22.88 -41.51
C ARG A 28 15.97 -21.38 -41.31
N TYR A 29 15.37 -20.57 -42.18
CA TYR A 29 15.43 -19.11 -42.06
C TYR A 29 14.77 -18.61 -40.77
N ARG A 30 13.59 -19.15 -40.43
CA ARG A 30 12.91 -18.86 -39.17
C ARG A 30 13.75 -19.23 -37.96
N ASN A 31 14.45 -20.36 -37.99
CA ASN A 31 15.33 -20.78 -36.90
C ASN A 31 16.50 -19.80 -36.71
N VAL A 32 17.06 -19.24 -37.79
CA VAL A 32 18.10 -18.21 -37.69
C VAL A 32 17.54 -16.93 -37.06
N ILE A 33 16.36 -16.48 -37.48
CA ILE A 33 15.69 -15.31 -36.88
C ILE A 33 15.40 -15.55 -35.40
N HIS A 34 14.96 -16.75 -35.03
CA HIS A 34 14.73 -17.11 -33.64
C HIS A 34 16.03 -17.05 -32.81
N LYS A 35 17.19 -17.42 -33.38
CA LYS A 35 18.50 -17.24 -32.72
C LYS A 35 18.85 -15.76 -32.52
N VAL A 36 18.51 -14.87 -33.47
CA VAL A 36 18.66 -13.42 -33.30
C VAL A 36 17.85 -12.94 -32.10
N ILE A 37 16.58 -13.33 -32.00
CA ILE A 37 15.71 -12.97 -30.87
C ILE A 37 16.26 -13.53 -29.56
N ARG A 38 16.77 -14.77 -29.55
CA ARG A 38 17.41 -15.36 -28.36
C ARG A 38 18.59 -14.52 -27.87
N HIS A 39 19.47 -14.08 -28.76
CA HIS A 39 20.59 -13.22 -28.38
C HIS A 39 20.13 -11.83 -27.94
N MET A 40 19.08 -11.28 -28.55
CA MET A 40 18.43 -10.05 -28.07
C MET A 40 17.90 -10.20 -26.64
N THR A 41 17.20 -11.29 -26.32
CA THR A 41 16.70 -11.58 -24.96
C THR A 41 17.83 -11.77 -23.94
N GLN A 42 19.00 -12.23 -24.38
CA GLN A 42 20.20 -12.35 -23.55
C GLN A 42 20.93 -11.02 -23.33
N GLY A 43 20.45 -9.92 -23.93
CA GLY A 43 21.08 -8.59 -23.83
C GLY A 43 22.29 -8.39 -24.74
N VAL A 44 22.49 -9.25 -25.75
CA VAL A 44 23.53 -9.05 -26.77
C VAL A 44 23.05 -8.03 -27.80
N ASP A 45 23.89 -7.05 -28.12
CA ASP A 45 23.59 -6.09 -29.18
C ASP A 45 23.60 -6.78 -30.55
N VAL A 46 22.40 -6.94 -31.12
CA VAL A 46 22.18 -7.49 -32.47
C VAL A 46 21.73 -6.39 -33.44
N SER A 47 22.01 -5.11 -33.16
CA SER A 47 21.68 -3.98 -34.03
C SER A 47 22.31 -4.06 -35.44
N SER A 48 23.46 -4.73 -35.58
CA SER A 48 24.18 -4.82 -36.86
C SER A 48 23.47 -5.66 -37.94
N VAL A 49 22.49 -6.48 -37.57
CA VAL A 49 21.69 -7.33 -38.48
C VAL A 49 20.37 -6.67 -38.91
N PHE A 50 20.20 -5.37 -38.63
CA PHE A 50 18.93 -4.68 -38.83
C PHE A 50 18.45 -4.75 -40.28
N MET A 51 19.35 -4.54 -41.25
CA MET A 51 19.01 -4.58 -42.67
C MET A 51 18.54 -5.96 -43.12
N GLU A 52 19.19 -7.02 -42.65
CA GLU A 52 18.80 -8.39 -42.91
C GLU A 52 17.43 -8.70 -42.30
N MET A 53 17.15 -8.17 -41.10
CA MET A 53 15.85 -8.29 -40.44
C MET A 53 14.75 -7.52 -41.20
N VAL A 54 15.03 -6.32 -41.71
CA VAL A 54 14.08 -5.59 -42.58
C VAL A 54 13.75 -6.40 -43.83
N LYS A 55 14.74 -7.01 -44.48
CA LYS A 55 14.49 -7.91 -45.64
C LYS A 55 13.66 -9.13 -45.24
N ALA A 56 13.89 -9.68 -44.04
CA ALA A 56 13.13 -10.80 -43.51
C ALA A 56 11.66 -10.47 -43.20
N SER A 57 11.26 -9.20 -43.16
CA SER A 57 9.86 -8.79 -42.92
C SER A 57 8.94 -9.06 -44.12
N ALA A 58 9.49 -9.07 -45.34
CA ALA A 58 8.78 -9.29 -46.59
C ALA A 58 8.50 -10.79 -46.84
N THR A 59 7.72 -11.41 -45.97
CA THR A 59 7.31 -12.83 -46.04
C THR A 59 5.81 -12.97 -45.82
N VAL A 60 5.24 -14.13 -46.15
CA VAL A 60 3.84 -14.49 -45.83
C VAL A 60 3.72 -15.21 -44.47
N ASP A 61 4.82 -15.68 -43.89
CA ASP A 61 4.81 -16.37 -42.60
C ASP A 61 4.59 -15.38 -41.44
N ILE A 62 3.44 -15.50 -40.77
CA ILE A 62 3.04 -14.67 -39.63
C ILE A 62 4.01 -14.83 -38.46
N VAL A 63 4.54 -16.05 -38.23
CA VAL A 63 5.46 -16.30 -37.12
C VAL A 63 6.76 -15.53 -37.34
N GLN A 64 7.31 -15.61 -38.56
CA GLN A 64 8.48 -14.84 -38.94
C GLN A 64 8.22 -13.33 -38.85
N LYS A 65 7.10 -12.82 -39.39
CA LYS A 65 6.73 -11.40 -39.25
C LYS A 65 6.70 -10.96 -37.78
N LYS A 66 6.08 -11.75 -36.90
CA LYS A 66 5.99 -11.43 -35.46
C LYS A 66 7.36 -11.30 -34.81
N LEU A 67 8.29 -12.22 -35.12
CA LEU A 67 9.67 -12.17 -34.60
C LEU A 67 10.42 -10.94 -35.14
N VAL A 68 10.31 -10.69 -36.45
CA VAL A 68 10.99 -9.56 -37.10
C VAL A 68 10.45 -8.23 -36.59
N TYR A 69 9.13 -8.08 -36.46
CA TYR A 69 8.52 -6.86 -35.95
C TYR A 69 8.87 -6.58 -34.49
N LEU A 70 8.95 -7.63 -33.66
CA LEU A 70 9.45 -7.50 -32.28
C LEU A 70 10.86 -6.93 -32.28
N TYR A 71 11.76 -7.49 -33.09
CA TYR A 71 13.13 -6.98 -33.24
C TYR A 71 13.14 -5.51 -33.71
N MET A 72 12.35 -5.17 -34.74
CA MET A 72 12.30 -3.81 -35.26
C MET A 72 11.82 -2.80 -34.21
N CYS A 73 10.77 -3.12 -33.44
CA CYS A 73 10.27 -2.24 -32.38
C CYS A 73 11.33 -1.96 -31.29
N THR A 74 12.18 -2.95 -30.99
CA THR A 74 13.26 -2.81 -29.99
C THR A 74 14.39 -1.92 -30.50
N TYR A 75 14.83 -2.09 -31.75
CA TYR A 75 16.01 -1.42 -32.29
C TYR A 75 15.72 -0.16 -33.13
N ALA A 76 14.46 0.14 -33.45
CA ALA A 76 14.09 1.30 -34.28
C ALA A 76 14.61 2.64 -33.73
N CYS A 77 14.56 2.85 -32.42
CA CYS A 77 15.11 4.06 -31.79
C CYS A 77 16.59 4.26 -32.08
N GLN A 78 17.37 3.17 -32.17
CA GLN A 78 18.82 3.23 -32.35
C GLN A 78 19.20 3.41 -33.83
N LYS A 79 18.34 3.01 -34.76
CA LYS A 79 18.59 3.02 -36.22
C LYS A 79 17.33 3.52 -36.98
N PRO A 80 16.92 4.78 -36.79
CA PRO A 80 15.69 5.31 -37.40
C PRO A 80 15.75 5.30 -38.94
N ASP A 81 16.90 5.63 -39.54
CA ASP A 81 17.08 5.65 -40.99
C ASP A 81 16.84 4.28 -41.64
N LEU A 82 17.25 3.21 -40.96
CA LEU A 82 17.03 1.84 -41.44
C LEU A 82 15.59 1.39 -41.18
N ALA A 83 14.97 1.88 -40.11
CA ALA A 83 13.56 1.60 -39.79
C ALA A 83 12.61 2.20 -40.83
N LEU A 84 12.94 3.35 -41.44
CA LEU A 84 12.18 3.95 -42.54
C LEU A 84 11.96 2.95 -43.69
N LEU A 85 12.94 2.08 -43.98
CA LEU A 85 12.86 1.09 -45.05
C LEU A 85 11.79 0.02 -44.80
N ALA A 86 11.42 -0.21 -43.53
CA ALA A 86 10.38 -1.18 -43.16
C ALA A 86 8.96 -0.60 -43.23
N ILE A 87 8.81 0.72 -43.25
CA ILE A 87 7.49 1.40 -43.22
C ILE A 87 6.62 0.96 -44.39
N ASN A 88 7.16 0.97 -45.61
CA ASN A 88 6.40 0.56 -46.80
C ASN A 88 5.89 -0.89 -46.71
N THR A 89 6.70 -1.79 -46.15
CA THR A 89 6.31 -3.18 -45.91
C THR A 89 5.21 -3.27 -44.85
N LEU A 90 5.34 -2.52 -43.75
CA LEU A 90 4.33 -2.45 -42.69
C LEU A 90 3.00 -1.87 -43.19
N CYS A 91 3.02 -0.80 -43.99
CA CYS A 91 1.82 -0.22 -44.60
C CYS A 91 1.12 -1.21 -45.53
N LYS A 92 1.91 -1.95 -46.33
CA LYS A 92 1.37 -3.01 -47.19
C LYS A 92 0.74 -4.13 -46.37
N ASP A 93 1.40 -4.54 -45.29
CA ASP A 93 0.88 -5.57 -44.39
C ASP A 93 -0.37 -5.11 -43.62
N CYS A 94 -0.53 -3.80 -43.35
CA CYS A 94 -1.77 -3.22 -42.79
C CYS A 94 -2.97 -3.35 -43.74
N SER A 95 -2.74 -3.61 -45.04
CA SER A 95 -3.79 -3.83 -46.05
C SER A 95 -3.88 -5.31 -46.50
N ASP A 96 -3.22 -6.23 -45.80
CA ASP A 96 -3.22 -7.66 -46.13
C ASP A 96 -4.64 -8.28 -46.02
N PRO A 97 -5.03 -9.26 -46.85
CA PRO A 97 -6.33 -9.93 -46.73
C PRO A 97 -6.54 -10.60 -45.35
N ASN A 98 -5.47 -11.06 -44.70
CA ASN A 98 -5.55 -11.70 -43.39
C ASN A 98 -5.63 -10.67 -42.25
N PRO A 99 -6.72 -10.63 -41.45
CA PRO A 99 -6.86 -9.68 -40.35
C PRO A 99 -5.77 -9.83 -39.27
N MET A 100 -5.20 -11.03 -39.11
CA MET A 100 -4.10 -11.24 -38.15
C MET A 100 -2.82 -10.55 -38.60
N VAL A 101 -2.54 -10.51 -39.91
CA VAL A 101 -1.39 -9.79 -40.47
C VAL A 101 -1.63 -8.28 -40.38
N ARG A 102 -2.82 -7.81 -40.76
CA ARG A 102 -3.19 -6.38 -40.64
C ARG A 102 -3.05 -5.86 -39.22
N GLY A 103 -3.66 -6.54 -38.25
CA GLY A 103 -3.61 -6.13 -36.85
C GLY A 103 -2.21 -6.24 -36.25
N LEU A 104 -1.43 -7.26 -36.64
CA LEU A 104 -0.03 -7.38 -36.20
C LEU A 104 0.83 -6.23 -36.75
N ALA A 105 0.71 -5.94 -38.05
CA ALA A 105 1.43 -4.85 -38.69
C ALA A 105 1.07 -3.49 -38.09
N LEU A 106 -0.23 -3.21 -37.92
CA LEU A 106 -0.71 -1.96 -37.31
C LEU A 106 -0.20 -1.80 -35.88
N ARG A 107 -0.27 -2.87 -35.06
CA ARG A 107 0.24 -2.86 -33.68
C ARG A 107 1.74 -2.56 -33.65
N SER A 108 2.50 -3.18 -34.55
CA SER A 108 3.95 -3.00 -34.63
C SER A 108 4.32 -1.61 -35.14
N MET A 109 3.55 -1.06 -36.08
CA MET A 109 3.72 0.29 -36.56
C MET A 109 3.50 1.31 -35.43
N CYS A 110 2.41 1.18 -34.65
CA CYS A 110 2.14 2.03 -33.49
C CYS A 110 3.15 1.88 -32.34
N ASN A 111 3.94 0.81 -32.32
CA ASN A 111 5.00 0.59 -31.34
C ASN A 111 6.39 1.01 -31.87
N LEU A 112 6.49 1.37 -33.15
CA LEU A 112 7.74 1.73 -33.79
C LEU A 112 8.14 3.14 -33.35
N ARG A 113 9.16 3.24 -32.50
CA ARG A 113 9.62 4.51 -31.96
C ARG A 113 10.69 5.11 -32.87
N MET A 114 10.27 6.03 -33.74
CA MET A 114 11.17 6.77 -34.62
C MET A 114 10.60 8.17 -34.93
N PRO A 115 11.45 9.18 -35.15
CA PRO A 115 10.98 10.53 -35.51
C PRO A 115 10.16 10.50 -36.82
N GLY A 116 9.08 11.27 -36.88
CA GLY A 116 8.23 11.39 -38.07
C GLY A 116 7.31 10.20 -38.37
N ILE A 117 7.27 9.17 -37.53
CA ILE A 117 6.42 7.98 -37.77
C ILE A 117 4.92 8.29 -37.84
N ASN A 118 4.50 9.35 -37.13
CA ASN A 118 3.11 9.78 -37.00
C ASN A 118 2.42 10.05 -38.35
N GLU A 119 3.15 10.63 -39.31
CA GLU A 119 2.63 10.92 -40.66
C GLU A 119 2.27 9.63 -41.42
N TYR A 120 2.99 8.54 -41.13
CA TYR A 120 2.77 7.25 -41.79
C TYR A 120 1.70 6.41 -41.09
N ILE A 121 1.48 6.60 -39.78
CA ILE A 121 0.55 5.80 -38.98
C ILE A 121 -0.90 6.28 -39.12
N GLN A 122 -1.14 7.58 -39.36
CA GLN A 122 -2.49 8.18 -39.32
C GLN A 122 -3.48 7.48 -40.28
N GLN A 123 -3.07 7.21 -41.52
CA GLN A 123 -3.92 6.55 -42.52
C GLN A 123 -4.18 5.07 -42.19
N PRO A 124 -3.17 4.24 -41.83
CA PRO A 124 -3.39 2.89 -41.33
C PRO A 124 -4.32 2.81 -40.12
N ILE A 125 -4.19 3.71 -39.13
CA ILE A 125 -5.10 3.77 -37.98
C ILE A 125 -6.53 4.08 -38.44
N SER A 126 -6.71 5.12 -39.24
CA SER A 126 -8.04 5.53 -39.73
C SER A 126 -8.73 4.40 -40.50
N SER A 127 -7.97 3.66 -41.32
CA SER A 127 -8.49 2.48 -42.02
C SER A 127 -8.80 1.32 -41.06
N GLY A 128 -7.99 1.14 -40.02
CA GLY A 128 -8.14 0.09 -39.01
C GLY A 128 -9.33 0.30 -38.09
N LEU A 129 -9.71 1.55 -37.78
CA LEU A 129 -10.92 1.89 -37.02
C LEU A 129 -12.20 1.42 -37.73
N ARG A 130 -12.18 1.40 -39.07
CA ARG A 130 -13.31 0.98 -39.92
C ARG A 130 -13.18 -0.45 -40.45
N ASP A 131 -12.24 -1.23 -39.94
CA ASP A 131 -12.01 -2.61 -40.42
C ASP A 131 -13.19 -3.53 -40.04
N LYS A 132 -13.47 -4.51 -40.90
CA LYS A 132 -14.52 -5.51 -40.66
C LYS A 132 -14.20 -6.43 -39.48
N ALA A 133 -12.94 -6.77 -39.28
CA ALA A 133 -12.48 -7.67 -38.22
C ALA A 133 -12.29 -6.91 -36.90
N SER A 134 -12.93 -7.38 -35.83
CA SER A 134 -12.82 -6.76 -34.51
C SER A 134 -11.38 -6.71 -34.00
N TYR A 135 -10.56 -7.73 -34.27
CA TYR A 135 -9.14 -7.74 -33.90
C TYR A 135 -8.38 -6.50 -34.39
N VAL A 136 -8.61 -6.08 -35.63
CA VAL A 136 -7.92 -4.92 -36.21
C VAL A 136 -8.43 -3.63 -35.57
N ARG A 137 -9.75 -3.50 -35.37
CA ARG A 137 -10.34 -2.35 -34.67
C ARG A 137 -9.80 -2.20 -33.24
N ARG A 138 -9.70 -3.30 -32.48
CA ARG A 138 -9.12 -3.32 -31.12
C ARG A 138 -7.70 -2.74 -31.11
N VAL A 139 -6.89 -3.09 -32.11
CA VAL A 139 -5.52 -2.60 -32.26
C VAL A 139 -5.50 -1.13 -32.68
N ALA A 140 -6.33 -0.74 -33.66
CA ALA A 140 -6.41 0.62 -34.17
C ALA A 140 -6.79 1.63 -33.08
N VAL A 141 -7.78 1.29 -32.25
CA VAL A 141 -8.23 2.09 -31.12
C VAL A 141 -7.09 2.36 -30.12
N LEU A 142 -6.37 1.32 -29.68
CA LEU A 142 -5.20 1.49 -28.82
C LEU A 142 -4.03 2.20 -29.54
N GLY A 143 -3.96 2.06 -30.86
CA GLY A 143 -3.03 2.80 -31.71
C GLY A 143 -3.25 4.31 -31.64
N CYS A 144 -4.51 4.76 -31.59
CA CYS A 144 -4.84 6.19 -31.45
C CYS A 144 -4.24 6.77 -30.17
N ALA A 145 -4.43 6.09 -29.04
CA ALA A 145 -3.88 6.49 -27.76
C ALA A 145 -2.34 6.55 -27.76
N LYS A 146 -1.69 5.56 -28.39
CA LYS A 146 -0.23 5.53 -28.52
C LYS A 146 0.32 6.65 -29.40
N MET A 147 -0.34 6.90 -30.53
CA MET A 147 0.02 7.98 -31.43
C MET A 147 -0.05 9.33 -30.71
N HIS A 148 -1.11 9.56 -29.92
CA HIS A 148 -1.25 10.75 -29.08
C HIS A 148 -0.13 10.86 -28.03
N SER A 149 0.11 9.79 -27.26
CA SER A 149 1.19 9.73 -26.25
C SER A 149 2.58 10.00 -26.83
N GLN A 150 2.83 9.64 -28.10
CA GLN A 150 4.08 9.94 -28.80
C GLN A 150 4.17 11.36 -29.37
N GLN A 151 3.04 12.01 -29.63
CA GLN A 151 2.98 13.37 -30.18
C GLN A 151 3.12 14.46 -29.10
N GLY A 152 2.82 14.15 -27.83
CA GLY A 152 2.83 15.13 -26.74
C GLY A 152 1.60 16.03 -26.77
N ASP A 153 1.72 17.29 -26.29
CA ASP A 153 0.64 18.29 -26.19
C ASP A 153 0.19 18.90 -27.54
N VAL A 154 0.14 18.09 -28.60
CA VAL A 154 -0.44 18.54 -29.88
C VAL A 154 -1.97 18.56 -29.74
N GLU A 155 -2.62 19.54 -30.38
CA GLU A 155 -4.08 19.64 -30.41
C GLU A 155 -4.73 18.31 -30.81
N VAL A 156 -5.67 17.86 -30.00
CA VAL A 156 -6.40 16.62 -30.21
C VAL A 156 -7.23 16.72 -31.50
N ASP A 157 -7.02 15.79 -32.43
CA ASP A 157 -7.84 15.70 -33.64
C ASP A 157 -9.27 15.29 -33.29
N GLY A 158 -10.18 16.27 -33.30
CA GLY A 158 -11.59 16.05 -33.00
C GLY A 158 -12.27 15.02 -33.91
N THR A 159 -11.75 14.75 -35.11
CA THR A 159 -12.31 13.71 -35.99
C THR A 159 -12.06 12.31 -35.45
N VAL A 160 -10.86 12.05 -34.92
CA VAL A 160 -10.48 10.77 -34.30
C VAL A 160 -11.29 10.54 -33.03
N VAL A 161 -11.44 11.58 -32.20
CA VAL A 161 -12.26 11.51 -30.97
C VAL A 161 -13.71 11.15 -31.28
N ASN A 162 -14.31 11.80 -32.28
CA ASN A 162 -15.68 11.49 -32.70
C ASN A 162 -15.82 10.04 -33.20
N GLU A 163 -14.84 9.53 -33.94
CA GLU A 163 -14.82 8.15 -34.40
C GLU A 163 -14.71 7.16 -33.22
N LEU A 164 -13.87 7.45 -32.22
CA LEU A 164 -13.76 6.65 -30.99
C LEU A 164 -15.06 6.64 -30.17
N TYR A 165 -15.75 7.77 -30.04
CA TYR A 165 -17.07 7.81 -29.41
C TYR A 165 -18.11 6.98 -30.17
N SER A 166 -18.04 6.92 -31.50
CA SER A 166 -18.92 6.07 -32.30
C SER A 166 -18.66 4.58 -32.04
N LEU A 167 -17.40 4.20 -31.82
CA LEU A 167 -16.97 2.83 -31.53
C LEU A 167 -17.30 2.36 -30.12
N LEU A 168 -17.78 3.23 -29.22
CA LEU A 168 -18.37 2.78 -27.95
C LEU A 168 -19.57 1.86 -28.14
N ARG A 169 -20.23 1.92 -29.31
CA ARG A 169 -21.35 1.05 -29.68
C ARG A 169 -20.92 -0.18 -30.49
N ASP A 170 -19.62 -0.46 -30.60
CA ASP A 170 -19.10 -1.59 -31.38
C ASP A 170 -19.66 -2.93 -30.85
N PRO A 171 -20.04 -3.89 -31.71
CA PRO A 171 -20.53 -5.19 -31.26
C PRO A 171 -19.52 -5.93 -30.38
N ASP A 172 -18.22 -5.72 -30.58
CA ASP A 172 -17.18 -6.39 -29.84
C ASP A 172 -16.89 -5.71 -28.48
N PRO A 173 -17.09 -6.40 -27.35
CA PRO A 173 -16.93 -5.80 -26.02
C PRO A 173 -15.50 -5.31 -25.75
N ILE A 174 -14.48 -5.98 -26.31
CA ILE A 174 -13.08 -5.59 -26.11
C ILE A 174 -12.76 -4.31 -26.88
N VAL A 175 -13.37 -4.09 -28.06
CA VAL A 175 -13.26 -2.81 -28.78
C VAL A 175 -13.83 -1.69 -27.91
N LEU A 176 -15.04 -1.87 -27.35
CA LEU A 176 -15.68 -0.88 -26.47
C LEU A 176 -14.78 -0.50 -25.29
N VAL A 177 -14.23 -1.47 -24.55
CA VAL A 177 -13.38 -1.16 -23.38
C VAL A 177 -12.07 -0.50 -23.82
N ASN A 178 -11.46 -0.96 -24.92
CA ASN A 178 -10.28 -0.29 -25.48
C ASN A 178 -10.60 1.15 -25.93
N CYS A 179 -11.80 1.44 -26.41
CA CYS A 179 -12.21 2.80 -26.79
C CYS A 179 -12.27 3.70 -25.57
N LEU A 180 -12.84 3.22 -24.45
CA LEU A 180 -12.83 3.96 -23.19
C LEU A 180 -11.40 4.24 -22.72
N ARG A 181 -10.50 3.24 -22.75
CA ARG A 181 -9.08 3.42 -22.42
C ARG A 181 -8.40 4.45 -23.33
N ALA A 182 -8.69 4.41 -24.63
CA ALA A 182 -8.08 5.32 -25.59
C ALA A 182 -8.58 6.75 -25.42
N LEU A 183 -9.88 6.94 -25.22
CA LEU A 183 -10.48 8.24 -24.92
C LEU A 183 -9.95 8.83 -23.62
N GLU A 184 -9.77 8.00 -22.59
CA GLU A 184 -9.20 8.43 -21.31
C GLU A 184 -7.78 8.97 -21.46
N GLU A 185 -6.93 8.29 -22.22
CA GLU A 185 -5.54 8.72 -22.46
C GLU A 185 -5.47 9.96 -23.35
N ILE A 186 -6.26 10.01 -24.44
CA ILE A 186 -6.27 11.14 -25.38
C ILE A 186 -6.80 12.40 -24.70
N LEU A 187 -7.87 12.28 -23.92
CA LEU A 187 -8.51 13.42 -23.25
C LEU A 187 -7.92 13.70 -21.86
N LYS A 188 -6.78 13.10 -21.50
CA LYS A 188 -6.17 13.24 -20.16
C LYS A 188 -6.00 14.71 -19.76
N GLY A 189 -5.62 15.58 -20.70
CA GLY A 189 -5.47 17.03 -20.48
C GLY A 189 -6.79 17.77 -20.20
N GLU A 190 -7.92 17.25 -20.66
CA GLU A 190 -9.26 17.81 -20.44
C GLU A 190 -9.99 17.20 -19.23
N GLY A 191 -9.33 16.29 -18.49
CA GLY A 191 -9.92 15.54 -17.37
C GLY A 191 -10.41 14.13 -17.75
N GLY A 192 -10.08 13.64 -18.94
CA GLY A 192 -10.36 12.28 -19.41
C GLY A 192 -11.73 12.10 -20.06
N VAL A 193 -12.17 10.84 -20.20
CA VAL A 193 -13.43 10.54 -20.89
C VAL A 193 -14.64 11.05 -20.09
N VAL A 194 -15.52 11.78 -20.77
CA VAL A 194 -16.81 12.22 -20.20
C VAL A 194 -17.85 11.12 -20.36
N ILE A 195 -18.43 10.68 -19.24
CA ILE A 195 -19.49 9.67 -19.21
C ILE A 195 -20.84 10.37 -18.99
N ASN A 196 -21.65 10.45 -20.05
CA ASN A 196 -23.01 10.96 -19.98
C ASN A 196 -24.04 9.85 -19.75
N LYS A 197 -25.31 10.22 -19.51
CA LYS A 197 -26.41 9.27 -19.27
C LYS A 197 -26.52 8.18 -20.35
N PRO A 198 -26.58 8.50 -21.67
CA PRO A 198 -26.62 7.47 -22.71
C PRO A 198 -25.44 6.49 -22.68
N ILE A 199 -24.22 6.97 -22.43
CA ILE A 199 -23.02 6.14 -22.34
C ILE A 199 -23.10 5.26 -21.09
N ALA A 200 -23.40 5.83 -19.92
CA ALA A 200 -23.51 5.08 -18.67
C ALA A 200 -24.53 3.92 -18.77
N HIS A 201 -25.73 4.20 -19.28
CA HIS A 201 -26.76 3.19 -19.49
C HIS A 201 -26.36 2.14 -20.54
N HIS A 202 -25.67 2.54 -21.61
CA HIS A 202 -25.15 1.60 -22.59
C HIS A 202 -24.12 0.64 -21.97
N LEU A 203 -23.18 1.19 -21.19
CA LEU A 203 -22.16 0.42 -20.51
C LEU A 203 -22.77 -0.57 -19.51
N LEU A 204 -23.67 -0.09 -18.63
CA LEU A 204 -24.37 -0.92 -17.64
C LEU A 204 -25.13 -2.09 -18.28
N ASN A 205 -25.87 -1.84 -19.36
CA ASN A 205 -26.62 -2.88 -20.06
C ASN A 205 -25.73 -3.95 -20.71
N ARG A 206 -24.50 -3.58 -21.10
CA ARG A 206 -23.54 -4.49 -21.73
C ARG A 206 -22.53 -5.10 -20.74
N MET A 207 -22.57 -4.73 -19.47
CA MET A 207 -21.63 -5.20 -18.46
C MET A 207 -21.52 -6.74 -18.40
N ALA A 208 -22.64 -7.46 -18.60
CA ALA A 208 -22.66 -8.92 -18.56
C ALA A 208 -21.91 -9.59 -19.75
N GLU A 209 -21.73 -8.87 -20.86
CA GLU A 209 -20.97 -9.36 -22.04
C GLU A 209 -19.46 -9.17 -21.89
N LEU A 210 -19.03 -8.32 -20.96
CA LEU A 210 -17.62 -8.02 -20.71
C LEU A 210 -16.95 -9.17 -19.93
N ASP A 211 -15.65 -9.34 -20.18
CA ASP A 211 -14.81 -10.19 -19.35
C ASP A 211 -14.52 -9.54 -18.00
N GLN A 212 -13.95 -10.30 -17.05
CA GLN A 212 -13.67 -9.82 -15.69
C GLN A 212 -12.83 -8.51 -15.65
N TRP A 213 -11.93 -8.34 -16.62
CA TRP A 213 -11.07 -7.15 -16.72
C TRP A 213 -11.85 -5.97 -17.28
N GLY A 214 -12.63 -6.19 -18.33
CA GLY A 214 -13.53 -5.18 -18.89
C GLY A 214 -14.57 -4.71 -17.88
N GLN A 215 -15.18 -5.62 -17.12
CA GLN A 215 -16.12 -5.28 -16.05
C GLN A 215 -15.47 -4.39 -14.99
N SER A 216 -14.30 -4.78 -14.49
CA SER A 216 -13.58 -4.01 -13.47
C SER A 216 -13.24 -2.59 -13.94
N GLU A 217 -12.87 -2.41 -15.20
CA GLU A 217 -12.52 -1.09 -15.72
C GLU A 217 -13.74 -0.24 -16.03
N VAL A 218 -14.80 -0.82 -16.60
CA VAL A 218 -16.04 -0.09 -16.84
C VAL A 218 -16.67 0.39 -15.54
N LEU A 219 -16.61 -0.41 -14.46
CA LEU A 219 -17.02 0.05 -13.12
C LEU A 219 -16.22 1.26 -12.65
N GLY A 220 -14.92 1.32 -12.97
CA GLY A 220 -14.08 2.49 -12.72
C GLY A 220 -14.50 3.72 -13.51
N PHE A 221 -14.83 3.59 -14.80
CA PHE A 221 -15.32 4.70 -15.62
C PHE A 221 -16.70 5.21 -15.16
N LEU A 222 -17.57 4.30 -14.71
CA LEU A 222 -18.90 4.65 -14.22
C LEU A 222 -18.88 5.51 -12.94
N LEU A 223 -17.76 5.56 -12.20
CA LEU A 223 -17.59 6.49 -11.06
C LEU A 223 -17.70 7.97 -11.45
N ARG A 224 -17.49 8.30 -12.73
CA ARG A 224 -17.62 9.67 -13.25
C ARG A 224 -19.06 10.09 -13.51
N TYR A 225 -20.01 9.14 -13.47
CA TYR A 225 -21.41 9.41 -13.75
C TYR A 225 -22.19 9.57 -12.44
N ASN A 226 -22.84 10.73 -12.27
CA ASN A 226 -23.76 10.97 -11.16
C ASN A 226 -25.22 10.96 -11.66
N PRO A 227 -26.09 10.06 -11.17
CA PRO A 227 -27.50 10.03 -11.55
C PRO A 227 -28.23 11.30 -11.08
N ARG A 228 -29.21 11.75 -11.86
CA ARG A 228 -29.95 12.99 -11.58
C ARG A 228 -31.21 12.78 -10.73
N THR A 229 -31.77 11.57 -10.77
CA THR A 229 -32.99 11.22 -10.04
C THR A 229 -32.73 10.02 -9.14
N GLU A 230 -33.40 9.98 -7.98
CA GLU A 230 -33.31 8.86 -7.05
C GLU A 230 -33.79 7.54 -7.70
N GLU A 231 -34.83 7.59 -8.53
CA GLU A 231 -35.31 6.42 -9.28
C GLU A 231 -34.21 5.82 -10.16
N GLU A 232 -33.50 6.67 -10.92
CA GLU A 232 -32.38 6.23 -11.77
C GLU A 232 -31.23 5.68 -10.93
N LEU A 233 -30.93 6.31 -9.80
CA LEU A 233 -29.93 5.81 -8.86
C LEU A 233 -30.28 4.38 -8.41
N PHE A 234 -31.50 4.15 -7.92
CA PHE A 234 -31.92 2.83 -7.45
C PHE A 234 -31.96 1.78 -8.57
N ASP A 235 -32.36 2.15 -9.79
CA ASP A 235 -32.26 1.27 -10.95
C ASP A 235 -30.82 0.82 -11.22
N ILE A 236 -29.86 1.76 -11.18
CA ILE A 236 -28.43 1.45 -11.34
C ILE A 236 -27.94 0.55 -10.21
N LEU A 237 -28.28 0.85 -8.96
CA LEU A 237 -27.89 0.03 -7.81
C LEU A 237 -28.44 -1.40 -7.90
N ASN A 238 -29.69 -1.57 -8.36
CA ASN A 238 -30.29 -2.89 -8.60
C ASN A 238 -29.57 -3.70 -9.69
N LEU A 239 -29.06 -3.04 -10.74
CA LEU A 239 -28.21 -3.68 -11.74
C LEU A 239 -26.85 -4.09 -11.16
N LEU A 240 -26.27 -3.25 -10.29
CA LEU A 240 -24.97 -3.50 -9.65
C LEU A 240 -24.99 -4.67 -8.66
N ASP A 241 -26.14 -4.98 -8.06
CA ASP A 241 -26.32 -6.07 -7.09
C ASP A 241 -25.86 -7.44 -7.59
N ASN A 242 -25.98 -7.70 -8.89
CA ASN A 242 -25.51 -8.95 -9.50
C ASN A 242 -23.97 -9.06 -9.49
N PHE A 243 -23.26 -7.94 -9.62
CA PHE A 243 -21.80 -7.90 -9.68
C PHE A 243 -21.15 -8.04 -8.29
N LEU A 244 -21.86 -7.66 -7.22
CA LEU A 244 -21.45 -7.91 -5.84
C LEU A 244 -21.38 -9.41 -5.49
N LYS A 245 -22.11 -10.26 -6.22
CA LYS A 245 -22.14 -11.73 -6.04
C LYS A 245 -21.18 -12.47 -6.98
N SER A 246 -20.38 -11.74 -7.76
CA SER A 246 -19.46 -12.36 -8.72
C SER A 246 -18.34 -13.15 -8.02
N ASN A 247 -17.80 -14.16 -8.71
CA ASN A 247 -16.69 -14.98 -8.20
C ASN A 247 -15.34 -14.25 -8.24
N HIS A 248 -15.25 -13.12 -8.95
CA HIS A 248 -14.01 -12.41 -9.19
C HIS A 248 -13.89 -11.22 -8.23
N THR A 249 -12.90 -11.27 -7.34
CA THR A 249 -12.67 -10.24 -6.32
C THR A 249 -12.53 -8.84 -6.94
N SER A 250 -11.86 -8.69 -8.09
CA SER A 250 -11.72 -7.38 -8.76
C SER A 250 -13.06 -6.74 -9.11
N VAL A 251 -14.00 -7.53 -9.64
CA VAL A 251 -15.34 -7.07 -10.01
C VAL A 251 -16.14 -6.74 -8.76
N VAL A 252 -16.10 -7.60 -7.73
CA VAL A 252 -16.77 -7.33 -6.44
C VAL A 252 -16.27 -6.03 -5.81
N MET A 253 -14.95 -5.80 -5.78
CA MET A 253 -14.35 -4.61 -5.19
C MET A 253 -14.67 -3.34 -6.01
N GLY A 254 -14.60 -3.42 -7.34
CA GLY A 254 -14.99 -2.32 -8.22
C GLY A 254 -16.47 -1.97 -8.11
N ALA A 255 -17.35 -2.98 -8.06
CA ALA A 255 -18.79 -2.80 -7.90
C ALA A 255 -19.11 -2.22 -6.53
N THR A 256 -18.43 -2.69 -5.48
CA THR A 256 -18.60 -2.15 -4.12
C THR A 256 -18.17 -0.69 -4.07
N LYS A 257 -17.03 -0.32 -4.69
CA LYS A 257 -16.60 1.08 -4.78
C LYS A 257 -17.67 1.97 -5.41
N LEU A 258 -18.16 1.58 -6.59
CA LEU A 258 -19.19 2.33 -7.30
C LEU A 258 -20.47 2.43 -6.47
N PHE A 259 -20.88 1.35 -5.82
CA PHE A 259 -22.04 1.34 -4.95
C PHE A 259 -21.89 2.32 -3.78
N LEU A 260 -20.75 2.30 -3.08
CA LEU A 260 -20.51 3.16 -1.93
C LEU A 260 -20.46 4.66 -2.31
N VAL A 261 -19.89 4.98 -3.47
CA VAL A 261 -19.83 6.35 -4.02
C VAL A 261 -21.21 6.84 -4.45
N LEU A 262 -22.03 6.00 -5.06
CA LEU A 262 -23.39 6.36 -5.46
C LEU A 262 -24.35 6.46 -4.26
N ALA A 263 -24.13 5.67 -3.21
CA ALA A 263 -24.97 5.62 -2.00
C ALA A 263 -24.48 6.52 -0.86
N VAL A 264 -23.73 7.60 -1.14
CA VAL A 264 -23.12 8.50 -0.13
C VAL A 264 -24.16 9.07 0.86
N GLU A 265 -25.37 9.35 0.39
CA GLU A 265 -26.48 9.88 1.21
C GLU A 265 -27.26 8.78 1.96
N PHE A 266 -27.03 7.51 1.63
CA PHE A 266 -27.81 6.36 2.13
C PHE A 266 -26.96 5.43 3.01
N SER A 267 -26.70 5.84 4.25
CA SER A 267 -25.84 5.08 5.17
C SER A 267 -26.36 3.68 5.55
N SER A 268 -27.67 3.40 5.44
CA SER A 268 -28.21 2.03 5.60
C SER A 268 -27.76 1.14 4.46
N VAL A 269 -27.91 1.63 3.23
CA VAL A 269 -27.56 0.93 1.99
C VAL A 269 -26.05 0.64 1.93
N GLN A 270 -25.21 1.61 2.31
CA GLN A 270 -23.76 1.39 2.40
C GLN A 270 -23.40 0.23 3.35
N ARG A 271 -24.05 0.17 4.52
CA ARG A 271 -23.83 -0.91 5.50
C ARG A 271 -24.28 -2.26 4.95
N ASP A 272 -25.40 -2.33 4.24
CA ASP A 272 -25.89 -3.57 3.62
C ASP A 272 -24.92 -4.11 2.57
N VAL A 273 -24.33 -3.24 1.74
CA VAL A 273 -23.32 -3.64 0.76
C VAL A 273 -22.03 -4.13 1.41
N LEU A 274 -21.55 -3.45 2.44
CA LEU A 274 -20.40 -3.93 3.22
C LEU A 274 -20.71 -5.26 3.94
N GLY A 275 -21.97 -5.50 4.30
CA GLY A 275 -22.47 -6.80 4.76
C GLY A 275 -22.31 -7.91 3.72
N ARG A 276 -22.62 -7.62 2.46
CA ARG A 276 -22.44 -8.57 1.35
C ARG A 276 -20.96 -8.80 1.01
N LEU A 277 -20.12 -7.77 1.14
CA LEU A 277 -18.68 -7.83 0.91
C LEU A 277 -17.94 -8.69 1.95
N LYS A 278 -18.53 -8.91 3.13
CA LYS A 278 -17.96 -9.71 4.22
C LYS A 278 -17.51 -11.11 3.76
N GLY A 279 -18.34 -11.81 2.99
CA GLY A 279 -18.02 -13.15 2.47
C GLY A 279 -16.81 -13.14 1.55
N PRO A 280 -16.84 -12.39 0.43
CA PRO A 280 -15.72 -12.25 -0.51
C PRO A 280 -14.40 -11.83 0.16
N LEU A 281 -14.41 -10.87 1.09
CA LEU A 281 -13.20 -10.45 1.80
C LEU A 281 -12.64 -11.53 2.72
N LEU A 282 -13.49 -12.28 3.42
CA LEU A 282 -13.04 -13.40 4.25
C LEU A 282 -12.43 -14.52 3.40
N THR A 283 -12.93 -14.74 2.19
CA THR A 283 -12.34 -15.69 1.24
C THR A 283 -11.00 -15.18 0.71
N ALA A 284 -10.90 -13.89 0.35
CA ALA A 284 -9.66 -13.28 -0.12
C ALA A 284 -8.58 -13.23 0.98
N SER A 285 -8.97 -13.01 2.23
CA SER A 285 -8.07 -13.05 3.40
C SER A 285 -7.49 -14.44 3.66
N ALA A 286 -8.17 -15.49 3.19
CA ALA A 286 -7.71 -16.88 3.27
C ALA A 286 -7.12 -17.39 1.94
N SER A 287 -6.83 -16.49 0.99
CA SER A 287 -6.24 -16.86 -0.31
C SER A 287 -4.82 -17.42 -0.14
N GLU A 288 -4.42 -18.28 -1.09
CA GLU A 288 -3.05 -18.79 -1.17
C GLU A 288 -2.04 -17.68 -1.54
N SER A 289 -2.45 -16.67 -2.32
CA SER A 289 -1.62 -15.51 -2.63
C SER A 289 -1.52 -14.60 -1.40
N LYS A 290 -0.29 -14.41 -0.92
CA LYS A 290 0.01 -13.57 0.24
C LYS A 290 -0.27 -12.09 -0.05
N GLU A 291 -0.07 -11.66 -1.29
CA GLU A 291 -0.36 -10.31 -1.75
C GLU A 291 -1.86 -10.03 -1.70
N MET A 292 -2.69 -10.95 -2.22
CA MET A 292 -4.14 -10.83 -2.16
C MET A 292 -4.67 -10.88 -0.72
N CYS A 293 -4.09 -11.75 0.11
CA CYS A 293 -4.39 -11.80 1.54
C CYS A 293 -4.12 -10.44 2.21
N PHE A 294 -2.94 -9.86 1.99
CA PHE A 294 -2.57 -8.57 2.55
C PHE A 294 -3.52 -7.45 2.13
N VAL A 295 -3.82 -7.32 0.84
CA VAL A 295 -4.75 -6.32 0.31
C VAL A 295 -6.14 -6.48 0.94
N ALA A 296 -6.62 -7.72 1.09
CA ALA A 296 -7.90 -7.99 1.73
C ALA A 296 -7.91 -7.58 3.21
N LEU A 297 -6.82 -7.83 3.95
CA LEU A 297 -6.69 -7.42 5.36
C LEU A 297 -6.69 -5.89 5.51
N CYS A 298 -6.02 -5.17 4.61
CA CYS A 298 -6.05 -3.70 4.60
C CYS A 298 -7.47 -3.15 4.46
N HIS A 299 -8.27 -3.70 3.53
CA HIS A 299 -9.67 -3.30 3.37
C HIS A 299 -10.57 -3.77 4.52
N VAL A 300 -10.27 -4.91 5.16
CA VAL A 300 -10.98 -5.33 6.38
C VAL A 300 -10.78 -4.29 7.50
N ARG A 301 -9.54 -3.82 7.70
CA ARG A 301 -9.22 -2.78 8.70
C ARG A 301 -9.90 -1.45 8.37
N GLU A 302 -9.93 -1.07 7.09
CA GLU A 302 -10.65 0.12 6.62
C GLU A 302 -12.15 0.03 6.96
N ILE A 303 -12.79 -1.12 6.73
CA ILE A 303 -14.20 -1.35 7.09
C ILE A 303 -14.40 -1.32 8.62
N LEU A 304 -13.48 -1.89 9.39
CA LEU A 304 -13.55 -1.91 10.85
C LEU A 304 -13.47 -0.51 11.46
N SER A 305 -12.79 0.43 10.80
CA SER A 305 -12.74 1.84 11.23
C SER A 305 -14.11 2.54 11.24
N SER A 306 -15.05 2.07 10.42
CA SER A 306 -16.44 2.59 10.36
C SER A 306 -17.47 1.69 11.02
N MET A 307 -17.25 0.38 10.99
CA MET A 307 -18.17 -0.64 11.52
C MET A 307 -17.43 -1.56 12.48
N PRO A 308 -17.16 -1.11 13.72
CA PRO A 308 -16.50 -1.93 14.72
C PRO A 308 -17.33 -3.18 14.99
N GLY A 309 -16.68 -4.35 14.98
CA GLY A 309 -17.34 -5.64 15.20
C GLY A 309 -18.03 -6.27 13.98
N HIS A 310 -17.97 -5.68 12.78
CA HIS A 310 -18.56 -6.26 11.55
C HIS A 310 -18.09 -7.72 11.28
N PHE A 311 -16.82 -7.99 11.60
CA PHE A 311 -16.20 -9.31 11.45
C PHE A 311 -16.09 -10.12 12.75
N SER A 312 -16.72 -9.66 13.85
CA SER A 312 -16.63 -10.29 15.18
C SER A 312 -17.01 -11.78 15.17
N SER A 313 -18.00 -12.18 14.38
CA SER A 313 -18.44 -13.58 14.26
C SER A 313 -17.40 -14.52 13.61
N HIS A 314 -16.39 -13.98 12.92
CA HIS A 314 -15.39 -14.76 12.19
C HIS A 314 -13.95 -14.43 12.61
N TYR A 315 -13.72 -13.91 13.82
CA TYR A 315 -12.39 -13.55 14.33
C TYR A 315 -11.34 -14.66 14.14
N LYS A 316 -11.74 -15.94 14.28
CA LYS A 316 -10.86 -17.11 14.09
C LYS A 316 -10.22 -17.20 12.69
N LYS A 317 -10.82 -16.60 11.66
CA LYS A 317 -10.24 -16.56 10.31
C LYS A 317 -9.00 -15.65 10.23
N PHE A 318 -8.83 -14.74 11.19
CA PHE A 318 -7.68 -13.84 11.27
C PHE A 318 -6.57 -14.37 12.18
N PHE A 319 -6.64 -15.63 12.62
CA PHE A 319 -5.51 -16.25 13.33
C PHE A 319 -4.30 -16.43 12.40
N SER A 320 -3.12 -16.34 13.01
CA SER A 320 -1.86 -16.35 12.27
C SER A 320 -1.49 -17.78 11.93
N SER A 321 -1.25 -18.07 10.65
CA SER A 321 -0.68 -19.35 10.26
C SER A 321 0.85 -19.31 10.42
N TYR A 322 1.47 -20.47 10.66
CA TYR A 322 2.92 -20.56 10.78
C TYR A 322 3.65 -20.05 9.52
N ASN A 323 3.10 -20.36 8.34
CA ASN A 323 3.64 -19.95 7.04
C ASN A 323 3.34 -18.49 6.67
N ASP A 324 2.69 -17.71 7.53
CA ASP A 324 2.37 -16.32 7.21
C ASP A 324 3.62 -15.42 7.36
N PRO A 325 3.92 -14.59 6.34
CA PRO A 325 4.94 -13.55 6.45
C PRO A 325 4.67 -12.56 7.58
N HIS A 326 5.73 -11.91 8.05
CA HIS A 326 5.69 -10.92 9.15
C HIS A 326 4.63 -9.84 8.94
N TYR A 327 4.55 -9.26 7.73
CA TYR A 327 3.61 -8.19 7.41
C TYR A 327 2.14 -8.63 7.48
N ILE A 328 1.82 -9.90 7.18
CA ILE A 328 0.45 -10.44 7.32
C ILE A 328 0.12 -10.69 8.79
N LYS A 329 1.05 -11.28 9.55
CA LYS A 329 0.85 -11.54 11.00
C LYS A 329 0.58 -10.23 11.75
N SER A 330 1.34 -9.18 11.44
CA SER A 330 1.14 -7.84 12.00
C SER A 330 -0.25 -7.26 11.68
N GLN A 331 -0.69 -7.31 10.42
CA GLN A 331 -2.03 -6.83 10.04
C GLN A 331 -3.16 -7.64 10.69
N LYS A 332 -3.04 -8.97 10.71
CA LYS A 332 -3.99 -9.86 11.39
C LYS A 332 -4.12 -9.51 12.87
N MET A 333 -3.00 -9.22 13.51
CA MET A 333 -2.98 -8.85 14.92
C MET A 333 -3.70 -7.54 15.19
N ASP A 334 -3.48 -6.52 14.37
CA ASP A 334 -4.20 -5.24 14.48
C ASP A 334 -5.72 -5.44 14.34
N ILE A 335 -6.13 -6.24 13.37
CA ILE A 335 -7.54 -6.61 13.16
C ILE A 335 -8.11 -7.33 14.38
N LEU A 336 -7.37 -8.30 14.94
CA LEU A 336 -7.81 -9.03 16.14
C LEU A 336 -8.02 -8.09 17.33
N CYS A 337 -7.19 -7.06 17.49
CA CYS A 337 -7.34 -6.07 18.56
C CYS A 337 -8.61 -5.22 18.42
N GLU A 338 -9.04 -4.94 17.18
CA GLU A 338 -10.28 -4.20 16.90
C GLU A 338 -11.54 -5.08 17.02
N LEU A 339 -11.38 -6.41 17.00
CA LEU A 339 -12.48 -7.37 17.06
C LEU A 339 -12.78 -7.91 18.46
N VAL A 340 -12.04 -7.48 19.49
CA VAL A 340 -12.19 -8.01 20.85
C VAL A 340 -13.55 -7.66 21.46
N ASN A 341 -14.20 -8.67 22.05
CA ASN A 341 -15.43 -8.55 22.82
C ASN A 341 -15.43 -9.56 24.00
N ASP A 342 -16.46 -9.50 24.85
CA ASP A 342 -16.54 -10.32 26.06
C ASP A 342 -16.54 -11.83 25.77
N GLU A 343 -17.03 -12.25 24.60
CA GLU A 343 -17.13 -13.66 24.19
C GLU A 343 -15.82 -14.22 23.65
N ASN A 344 -15.04 -13.41 22.92
CA ASN A 344 -13.87 -13.86 22.17
C ASN A 344 -12.52 -13.51 22.82
N VAL A 345 -12.51 -12.62 23.84
CA VAL A 345 -11.28 -12.09 24.46
C VAL A 345 -10.30 -13.18 24.91
N ASN A 346 -10.79 -14.28 25.49
CA ASN A 346 -9.91 -15.35 25.97
C ASN A 346 -9.18 -16.04 24.82
N ASN A 347 -9.87 -16.29 23.70
CA ASN A 347 -9.29 -16.99 22.55
C ASN A 347 -8.31 -16.08 21.80
N ILE A 348 -8.62 -14.79 21.70
CA ILE A 348 -7.72 -13.82 21.08
C ILE A 348 -6.46 -13.66 21.93
N LEU A 349 -6.59 -13.50 23.25
CA LEU A 349 -5.42 -13.38 24.13
C LEU A 349 -4.52 -14.62 24.10
N GLU A 350 -5.08 -15.83 23.98
CA GLU A 350 -4.28 -17.04 23.84
C GLU A 350 -3.50 -17.08 22.51
N GLU A 351 -4.12 -16.66 21.40
CA GLU A 351 -3.44 -16.54 20.10
C GLU A 351 -2.31 -15.49 20.16
N LEU A 352 -2.57 -14.32 20.76
CA LEU A 352 -1.55 -13.27 20.90
C LEU A 352 -0.40 -13.72 21.80
N ARG A 353 -0.70 -14.50 22.85
CA ARG A 353 0.32 -15.08 23.73
C ARG A 353 1.30 -15.97 22.97
N ILE A 354 0.80 -16.79 22.04
CA ILE A 354 1.65 -17.62 21.16
C ILE A 354 2.55 -16.73 20.29
N CYS A 355 2.01 -15.61 19.78
CA CYS A 355 2.77 -14.64 18.98
C CYS A 355 3.85 -13.90 19.79
N CYS A 356 3.71 -13.77 21.11
CA CYS A 356 4.70 -13.13 21.98
C CYS A 356 6.02 -13.91 22.06
N THR A 357 6.00 -15.21 21.74
CA THR A 357 7.19 -16.09 21.75
C THR A 357 7.67 -16.45 20.33
N ASP A 358 7.28 -15.67 19.31
CA ASP A 358 7.75 -15.88 17.94
C ASP A 358 9.25 -15.59 17.82
N VAL A 359 9.90 -16.13 16.78
CA VAL A 359 11.32 -15.94 16.51
C VAL A 359 11.63 -14.49 16.15
N SER A 360 10.67 -13.76 15.57
CA SER A 360 10.81 -12.34 15.25
C SER A 360 10.60 -11.46 16.48
N VAL A 361 11.65 -10.75 16.90
CA VAL A 361 11.61 -9.78 18.00
C VAL A 361 10.55 -8.69 17.76
N GLN A 362 10.47 -8.14 16.55
CA GLN A 362 9.50 -7.09 16.22
C GLN A 362 8.06 -7.58 16.34
N LEU A 363 7.79 -8.82 15.92
CA LEU A 363 6.45 -9.40 16.03
C LEU A 363 6.09 -9.68 17.48
N ALA A 364 7.02 -10.23 18.25
CA ALA A 364 6.84 -10.49 19.68
C ALA A 364 6.53 -9.20 20.45
N GLN A 365 7.26 -8.11 20.18
CA GLN A 365 7.02 -6.81 20.80
C GLN A 365 5.68 -6.21 20.36
N THR A 366 5.37 -6.24 19.06
CA THR A 366 4.04 -5.85 18.54
C THR A 366 2.95 -6.68 19.24
N ALA A 367 3.25 -7.95 19.54
CA ALA A 367 2.34 -8.84 20.22
C ALA A 367 1.97 -8.39 21.63
N ILE A 368 3.00 -8.04 22.38
CA ILE A 368 2.91 -7.53 23.74
C ILE A 368 2.18 -6.18 23.76
N PHE A 369 2.50 -5.26 22.84
CA PHE A 369 1.84 -3.96 22.77
C PHE A 369 0.35 -4.07 22.45
N ALA A 370 -0.04 -5.01 21.59
CA ALA A 370 -1.45 -5.20 21.30
C ALA A 370 -2.21 -5.90 22.45
N ILE A 371 -1.59 -6.77 23.24
CA ILE A 371 -2.14 -7.19 24.54
C ILE A 371 -2.35 -5.95 25.44
N GLY A 372 -1.40 -5.01 25.46
CA GLY A 372 -1.53 -3.72 26.13
C GLY A 372 -2.75 -2.90 25.69
N ARG A 373 -3.02 -2.85 24.38
CA ARG A 373 -4.22 -2.18 23.83
C ARG A 373 -5.51 -2.82 24.35
N ILE A 374 -5.57 -4.14 24.41
CA ILE A 374 -6.73 -4.91 24.93
C ILE A 374 -6.88 -4.70 26.45
N ALA A 375 -5.77 -4.54 27.16
CA ALA A 375 -5.73 -4.36 28.60
C ALA A 375 -6.44 -3.07 29.08
N LYS A 376 -6.70 -2.10 28.20
CA LYS A 376 -7.54 -0.93 28.49
C LYS A 376 -8.94 -1.33 28.98
N THR A 377 -9.53 -2.34 28.34
CA THR A 377 -10.87 -2.86 28.64
C THR A 377 -10.78 -4.08 29.56
N TYR A 378 -9.82 -4.98 29.32
CA TYR A 378 -9.69 -6.26 30.01
C TYR A 378 -8.40 -6.36 30.84
N SER A 379 -8.18 -5.39 31.73
CA SER A 379 -6.90 -5.19 32.44
C SER A 379 -6.44 -6.40 33.25
N GLU A 380 -7.32 -7.03 34.03
CA GLU A 380 -6.91 -8.11 34.95
C GLU A 380 -6.34 -9.33 34.23
N LYS A 381 -6.96 -9.75 33.12
CA LYS A 381 -6.52 -10.89 32.32
C LYS A 381 -5.19 -10.59 31.63
N CYS A 382 -5.07 -9.40 31.05
CA CYS A 382 -3.87 -9.00 30.32
C CYS A 382 -2.67 -8.82 31.25
N VAL A 383 -2.83 -8.19 32.42
CA VAL A 383 -1.74 -8.06 33.41
C VAL A 383 -1.23 -9.43 33.84
N LYS A 384 -2.12 -10.42 34.06
CA LYS A 384 -1.70 -11.78 34.40
C LYS A 384 -0.84 -12.41 33.28
N ILE A 385 -1.22 -12.24 32.02
CA ILE A 385 -0.45 -12.77 30.88
C ILE A 385 0.90 -12.04 30.78
N LEU A 386 0.91 -10.72 30.87
CA LEU A 386 2.13 -9.91 30.83
C LEU A 386 3.10 -10.26 31.96
N SER A 387 2.61 -10.46 33.19
CA SER A 387 3.44 -10.92 34.32
C SER A 387 4.04 -12.30 34.06
N GLN A 388 3.30 -13.23 33.45
CA GLN A 388 3.83 -14.54 33.06
C GLN A 388 4.90 -14.44 31.97
N LEU A 389 4.79 -13.45 31.07
CA LEU A 389 5.79 -13.23 30.03
C LEU A 389 7.14 -12.76 30.59
N LEU A 390 7.16 -12.11 31.76
CA LEU A 390 8.41 -11.72 32.43
C LEU A 390 9.23 -12.93 32.90
N GLU A 391 8.57 -14.05 33.25
CA GLU A 391 9.26 -15.27 33.72
C GLU A 391 10.18 -15.90 32.68
N PHE A 392 10.02 -15.57 31.38
CA PHE A 392 10.90 -16.07 30.31
C PHE A 392 12.31 -15.45 30.34
N ASN A 393 12.52 -14.35 31.07
CA ASN A 393 13.81 -13.67 31.22
C ASN A 393 14.51 -13.34 29.88
N GLN A 394 13.73 -12.95 28.86
CA GLN A 394 14.26 -12.49 27.58
C GLN A 394 14.20 -10.97 27.48
N GLU A 395 15.33 -10.32 27.21
CA GLU A 395 15.44 -8.85 27.21
C GLU A 395 14.37 -8.14 26.38
N HIS A 396 14.18 -8.53 25.13
CA HIS A 396 13.25 -7.88 24.23
C HIS A 396 11.77 -8.02 24.64
N ILE A 397 11.42 -9.11 25.34
CA ILE A 397 10.09 -9.35 25.91
C ILE A 397 9.93 -8.50 27.16
N THR A 398 10.90 -8.57 28.09
CA THR A 398 10.90 -7.82 29.34
C THR A 398 10.78 -6.31 29.07
N SER A 399 11.59 -5.77 28.15
CA SER A 399 11.52 -4.35 27.76
C SER A 399 10.12 -3.95 27.28
N ALA A 400 9.52 -4.72 26.36
CA ALA A 400 8.18 -4.40 25.83
C ALA A 400 7.06 -4.57 26.87
N VAL A 401 7.17 -5.54 27.78
CA VAL A 401 6.20 -5.73 28.86
C VAL A 401 6.26 -4.55 29.83
N ILE A 402 7.46 -4.10 30.21
CA ILE A 402 7.62 -2.95 31.12
C ILE A 402 7.09 -1.66 30.47
N GLN A 403 7.36 -1.42 29.19
CA GLN A 403 6.75 -0.31 28.45
C GLN A 403 5.22 -0.39 28.45
N THR A 404 4.67 -1.58 28.24
CA THR A 404 3.22 -1.81 28.29
C THR A 404 2.65 -1.58 29.69
N PHE A 405 3.37 -1.97 30.75
CA PHE A 405 2.97 -1.69 32.13
C PHE A 405 2.99 -0.21 32.46
N ARG A 406 4.00 0.54 32.01
CA ARG A 406 4.04 2.01 32.14
C ARG A 406 2.77 2.62 31.56
N ASP A 407 2.46 2.29 30.30
CA ASP A 407 1.32 2.87 29.59
C ASP A 407 -0.02 2.46 30.22
N LEU A 408 -0.13 1.20 30.68
CA LEU A 408 -1.30 0.69 31.37
C LEU A 408 -1.53 1.37 32.73
N VAL A 409 -0.48 1.53 33.53
CA VAL A 409 -0.56 2.18 34.85
C VAL A 409 -0.95 3.65 34.69
N TRP A 410 -0.39 4.32 33.67
CA TRP A 410 -0.78 5.69 33.31
C TRP A 410 -2.27 5.81 32.98
N LEU A 411 -2.78 4.90 32.14
CA LEU A 411 -4.20 4.87 31.76
C LEU A 411 -5.12 4.44 32.91
N ARG A 412 -4.69 3.47 33.73
CA ARG A 412 -5.47 2.83 34.77
C ARG A 412 -4.62 2.65 36.04
N PRO A 413 -4.61 3.65 36.94
CA PRO A 413 -3.85 3.58 38.20
C PRO A 413 -4.23 2.40 39.10
N GLN A 414 -5.43 1.83 38.94
CA GLN A 414 -5.91 0.66 39.70
C GLN A 414 -5.07 -0.60 39.46
N CYS A 415 -4.38 -0.70 38.32
CA CYS A 415 -3.60 -1.89 37.96
C CYS A 415 -2.26 -1.98 38.73
N ILE A 416 -1.84 -0.90 39.39
CA ILE A 416 -0.53 -0.79 40.02
C ILE A 416 -0.26 -1.89 41.06
N THR A 417 -1.28 -2.26 41.85
CA THR A 417 -1.16 -3.26 42.91
C THR A 417 -0.78 -4.64 42.39
N LYS A 418 -1.14 -4.95 41.14
CA LYS A 418 -0.81 -6.21 40.47
C LYS A 418 0.49 -6.15 39.69
N VAL A 419 0.89 -4.95 39.23
CA VAL A 419 2.13 -4.73 38.47
C VAL A 419 3.35 -4.66 39.39
N CYS A 420 3.27 -3.93 40.52
CA CYS A 420 4.41 -3.71 41.43
C CYS A 420 5.14 -5.00 41.87
N PRO A 421 4.46 -6.12 42.20
CA PRO A 421 5.14 -7.34 42.60
C PRO A 421 5.97 -7.99 41.49
N ALA A 422 5.71 -7.66 40.23
CA ALA A 422 6.37 -8.26 39.06
C ALA A 422 7.58 -7.46 38.57
N LEU A 423 7.83 -6.26 39.11
CA LEU A 423 8.92 -5.37 38.68
C LEU A 423 10.32 -5.74 39.20
N PRO A 424 10.51 -6.21 40.45
CA PRO A 424 11.84 -6.52 40.97
C PRO A 424 12.57 -7.58 40.13
N GLY A 425 13.86 -7.38 39.85
CA GLY A 425 14.70 -8.28 39.05
C GLY A 425 14.68 -8.00 37.55
N CYS A 426 13.83 -7.09 37.07
CA CYS A 426 13.81 -6.68 35.67
C CYS A 426 15.02 -5.79 35.30
N GLU A 427 15.59 -5.08 36.28
CA GLU A 427 16.72 -4.17 36.13
C GLU A 427 17.99 -4.86 35.61
N GLU A 428 18.21 -6.13 35.97
CA GLU A 428 19.40 -6.88 35.52
C GLU A 428 19.30 -7.30 34.05
N ILE A 429 18.06 -7.38 33.52
CA ILE A 429 17.77 -7.95 32.20
C ILE A 429 17.71 -6.86 31.12
N ILE A 430 17.18 -5.67 31.43
CA ILE A 430 16.90 -4.62 30.44
C ILE A 430 18.16 -3.81 30.13
N GLN A 431 18.61 -3.80 28.87
CA GLN A 431 19.67 -2.91 28.40
C GLN A 431 19.16 -1.79 27.48
N ASP A 432 18.05 -2.02 26.78
CA ASP A 432 17.39 -1.05 25.90
C ASP A 432 16.93 0.23 26.63
N ASN A 433 17.10 1.37 25.94
CA ASN A 433 16.78 2.71 26.44
C ASN A 433 15.29 2.87 26.75
N GLU A 434 14.41 2.40 25.88
CA GLU A 434 12.95 2.53 26.06
C GLU A 434 12.46 1.70 27.25
N GLY A 435 13.04 0.50 27.44
CA GLY A 435 12.79 -0.33 28.60
C GLY A 435 13.26 0.31 29.90
N LYS A 436 14.49 0.87 29.93
CA LYS A 436 15.05 1.59 31.08
C LYS A 436 14.18 2.79 31.46
N LEU A 437 13.80 3.61 30.49
CA LEU A 437 12.90 4.75 30.69
C LEU A 437 11.59 4.32 31.35
N ALA A 438 10.96 3.27 30.84
CA ALA A 438 9.71 2.78 31.38
C ALA A 438 9.85 2.20 32.80
N LEU A 439 10.94 1.47 33.07
CA LEU A 439 11.22 0.92 34.40
C LEU A 439 11.46 2.05 35.42
N ILE A 440 12.35 2.99 35.11
CA ILE A 440 12.70 4.12 35.99
C ILE A 440 11.46 4.97 36.28
N TRP A 441 10.62 5.22 35.26
CA TRP A 441 9.36 5.94 35.44
C TRP A 441 8.42 5.22 36.42
N LEU A 442 8.22 3.90 36.25
CA LEU A 442 7.36 3.09 37.13
C LEU A 442 7.88 3.08 38.56
N LEU A 443 9.19 2.92 38.74
CA LEU A 443 9.87 2.94 40.04
C LEU A 443 9.77 4.32 40.70
N GLY A 444 9.95 5.41 39.96
CA GLY A 444 9.87 6.77 40.48
C GLY A 444 8.45 7.21 40.85
N MET A 445 7.44 6.79 40.07
CA MET A 445 6.03 7.12 40.34
C MET A 445 5.46 6.36 41.53
N HIS A 446 5.87 5.10 41.70
CA HIS A 446 5.25 4.17 42.65
C HIS A 446 6.24 3.55 43.63
N GLY A 447 7.40 4.19 43.82
CA GLY A 447 8.45 3.73 44.72
C GLY A 447 8.03 3.67 46.19
N ASP A 448 6.90 4.26 46.57
CA ASP A 448 6.31 4.10 47.90
C ASP A 448 5.91 2.65 48.20
N LEU A 449 5.44 1.93 47.17
CA LEU A 449 4.88 0.58 47.29
C LEU A 449 5.95 -0.52 47.27
N ILE A 450 7.13 -0.23 46.73
CA ILE A 450 8.21 -1.21 46.55
C ILE A 450 9.36 -0.83 47.49
N LEU A 451 9.82 -1.77 48.31
CA LEU A 451 10.85 -1.48 49.31
C LEU A 451 12.24 -1.30 48.68
N ASN A 452 12.56 -2.08 47.64
CA ASN A 452 13.91 -2.16 47.06
C ASN A 452 14.26 -1.02 46.08
N VAL A 453 13.33 -0.10 45.79
CA VAL A 453 13.54 0.93 44.74
C VAL A 453 14.76 1.82 44.96
N PRO A 454 15.04 2.34 46.17
CA PRO A 454 16.20 3.21 46.38
C PRO A 454 17.51 2.53 45.98
N TYR A 455 17.67 1.24 46.29
CA TYR A 455 18.87 0.47 45.94
C TYR A 455 19.00 0.25 44.42
N ILE A 456 17.88 -0.01 43.73
CA ILE A 456 17.87 -0.17 42.27
C ILE A 456 18.28 1.15 41.60
N LEU A 457 17.69 2.27 42.01
CA LEU A 457 18.00 3.58 41.43
C LEU A 457 19.43 4.05 41.79
N GLU A 458 19.97 3.63 42.93
CA GLU A 458 21.35 3.95 43.33
C GLU A 458 22.37 3.36 42.37
N ASP A 459 22.17 2.11 41.92
CA ASP A 459 23.03 1.50 40.90
C ASP A 459 22.99 2.26 39.56
N TYR A 460 21.83 2.77 39.16
CA TYR A 460 21.72 3.65 37.98
C TYR A 460 22.45 4.99 38.16
N VAL A 461 22.45 5.55 39.39
CA VAL A 461 23.17 6.79 39.69
C VAL A 461 24.68 6.56 39.73
N ASP A 462 25.13 5.45 40.30
CA ASP A 462 26.55 5.10 40.36
C ASP A 462 27.12 4.88 38.95
N ASN A 463 26.32 4.31 38.06
CA ASN A 463 26.67 4.08 36.65
C ASN A 463 26.30 5.23 35.71
N ILE A 464 25.90 6.42 36.21
CA ILE A 464 25.38 7.48 35.33
C ILE A 464 26.37 7.98 34.28
N LYS A 465 27.67 7.91 34.58
CA LYS A 465 28.74 8.32 33.65
C LYS A 465 28.84 7.41 32.42
N THR A 466 28.42 6.16 32.54
CA THR A 466 28.44 5.19 31.44
C THR A 466 27.15 5.26 30.60
N GLU A 467 26.08 5.84 31.14
CA GLU A 467 24.81 5.99 30.44
C GLU A 467 24.92 7.02 29.31
N THR A 468 24.54 6.62 28.10
CA THR A 468 24.72 7.44 26.88
C THR A 468 23.47 8.24 26.54
N SER A 469 22.29 7.76 26.96
CA SER A 469 21.02 8.37 26.61
C SER A 469 20.68 9.56 27.55
N PRO A 470 20.48 10.79 27.02
CA PRO A 470 20.08 11.94 27.84
C PRO A 470 18.65 11.79 28.39
N LEU A 471 17.76 11.10 27.66
CA LEU A 471 16.38 10.86 28.09
C LEU A 471 16.35 10.01 29.37
N VAL A 472 17.19 8.97 29.45
CA VAL A 472 17.28 8.09 30.63
C VAL A 472 17.72 8.90 31.85
N LYS A 473 18.70 9.79 31.69
CA LYS A 473 19.18 10.69 32.75
C LYS A 473 18.10 11.65 33.24
N ILE A 474 17.33 12.23 32.32
CA ILE A 474 16.21 13.11 32.64
C ILE A 474 15.11 12.38 33.42
N GLU A 475 14.76 11.16 33.01
CA GLU A 475 13.75 10.38 33.71
C GLU A 475 14.26 9.91 35.08
N LEU A 476 15.53 9.50 35.19
CA LEU A 476 16.17 9.14 36.45
C LEU A 476 16.14 10.30 37.45
N LEU A 477 16.48 11.50 36.99
CA LEU A 477 16.41 12.72 37.79
C LEU A 477 14.98 13.00 38.25
N SER A 478 14.00 12.87 37.36
CA SER A 478 12.58 13.06 37.69
C SER A 478 12.08 12.01 38.69
N ALA A 479 12.43 10.74 38.49
CA ALA A 479 12.10 9.61 39.36
C ALA A 479 12.67 9.77 40.77
N LEU A 480 13.94 10.16 40.89
CA LEU A 480 14.60 10.35 42.18
C LEU A 480 14.12 11.57 42.94
N VAL A 481 13.80 12.67 42.25
CA VAL A 481 13.14 13.82 42.90
C VAL A 481 11.80 13.39 43.47
N ARG A 482 10.99 12.64 42.72
CA ARG A 482 9.69 12.12 43.20
C ARG A 482 9.87 11.18 44.40
N LEU A 483 10.81 10.25 44.31
CA LEU A 483 11.09 9.29 45.39
C LEU A 483 11.60 10.00 46.65
N PHE A 484 12.47 11.01 46.51
CA PHE A 484 12.96 11.83 47.63
C PHE A 484 11.83 12.56 48.37
N LEU A 485 10.81 13.04 47.65
CA LEU A 485 9.66 13.69 48.28
C LEU A 485 8.84 12.73 49.17
N SER A 486 8.91 11.43 48.91
CA SER A 486 8.26 10.39 49.72
C SER A 486 9.18 9.77 50.77
N ARG A 487 10.43 9.45 50.42
CA ARG A 487 11.46 8.82 51.27
C ARG A 487 12.75 9.65 51.33
N PRO A 488 12.77 10.76 52.09
CA PRO A 488 13.91 11.68 52.09
C PRO A 488 15.20 11.05 52.62
N ALA A 489 15.11 10.25 53.69
CA ALA A 489 16.28 9.72 54.41
C ALA A 489 17.13 8.78 53.55
N GLU A 490 16.50 7.98 52.69
CA GLU A 490 17.18 6.99 51.83
C GLU A 490 17.71 7.62 50.53
N CYS A 491 17.10 8.72 50.06
CA CYS A 491 17.39 9.29 48.74
C CYS A 491 18.25 10.56 48.75
N GLN A 492 18.48 11.18 49.92
CA GLN A 492 19.11 12.50 50.01
C GLN A 492 20.53 12.53 49.42
N ASP A 493 21.37 11.56 49.78
CA ASP A 493 22.75 11.48 49.29
C ASP A 493 22.80 11.23 47.78
N MET A 494 22.11 10.17 47.33
CA MET A 494 22.00 9.77 45.93
C MET A 494 21.48 10.92 45.04
N LEU A 495 20.41 11.60 45.44
CA LEU A 495 19.86 12.73 44.69
C LEU A 495 20.86 13.90 44.61
N GLY A 496 21.60 14.16 45.69
CA GLY A 496 22.65 15.19 45.71
C GLY A 496 23.77 14.89 44.71
N ARG A 497 24.26 13.65 44.69
CA ARG A 497 25.28 13.18 43.72
C ARG A 497 24.80 13.31 42.28
N LEU A 498 23.55 12.91 42.02
CA LEU A 498 22.93 12.99 40.70
C LEU A 498 22.79 14.45 40.22
N ILE A 499 22.21 15.33 41.04
CA ILE A 499 22.02 16.74 40.68
C ILE A 499 23.37 17.42 40.42
N TYR A 500 24.38 17.15 41.26
CA TYR A 500 25.72 17.70 41.07
C TYR A 500 26.31 17.28 39.71
N TYR A 501 26.25 15.98 39.40
CA TYR A 501 26.70 15.45 38.13
C TYR A 501 25.98 16.10 36.94
N CYS A 502 24.64 16.20 36.99
CA CYS A 502 23.85 16.82 35.92
C CYS A 502 24.14 18.32 35.72
N ILE A 503 24.55 19.06 36.76
CA ILE A 503 24.80 20.51 36.68
C ILE A 503 26.23 20.83 36.21
N GLU A 504 27.21 20.08 36.71
CA GLU A 504 28.63 20.40 36.56
C GLU A 504 29.36 19.53 35.53
N GLU A 505 29.01 18.24 35.41
CA GLU A 505 29.74 17.29 34.56
C GLU A 505 29.03 16.99 33.23
N GLU A 506 27.71 17.16 33.15
CA GLU A 506 26.95 16.85 31.94
C GLU A 506 27.09 17.89 30.81
N ILE A 507 27.14 17.37 29.58
CA ILE A 507 27.28 18.17 28.36
C ILE A 507 25.91 18.52 27.78
N ASP A 508 24.93 17.64 27.94
CA ASP A 508 23.58 17.84 27.41
C ASP A 508 22.86 18.97 28.15
N MET A 509 22.44 19.99 27.39
CA MET A 509 21.81 21.19 27.95
C MET A 509 20.45 20.89 28.58
N ALA A 510 19.67 19.95 28.04
CA ALA A 510 18.34 19.64 28.57
C ALA A 510 18.45 18.93 29.93
N VAL A 511 19.38 17.97 30.06
CA VAL A 511 19.68 17.31 31.34
C VAL A 511 20.12 18.34 32.39
N ARG A 512 21.01 19.26 31.99
CA ARG A 512 21.54 20.32 32.87
C ARG A 512 20.46 21.30 33.32
N ASP A 513 19.64 21.80 32.40
CA ASP A 513 18.56 22.74 32.68
C ASP A 513 17.51 22.11 33.60
N GLN A 514 17.19 20.82 33.40
CA GLN A 514 16.27 20.10 34.26
C GLN A 514 16.87 19.83 35.66
N GLY A 515 18.17 19.55 35.75
CA GLY A 515 18.93 19.51 37.01
C GLY A 515 18.84 20.83 37.79
N LEU A 516 19.12 21.94 37.11
CA LEU A 516 19.01 23.29 37.70
C LEU A 516 17.58 23.62 38.13
N PHE A 517 16.58 23.24 37.32
CA PHE A 517 15.18 23.43 37.65
C PHE A 517 14.80 22.70 38.95
N TYR A 518 15.09 21.40 39.05
CA TYR A 518 14.77 20.64 40.25
C TYR A 518 15.55 21.09 41.48
N TYR A 519 16.83 21.46 41.32
CA TYR A 519 17.63 22.03 42.42
C TYR A 519 17.00 23.31 42.97
N ARG A 520 16.61 24.25 42.10
CA ARG A 520 15.96 25.50 42.49
C ARG A 520 14.58 25.27 43.08
N LEU A 521 13.82 24.31 42.53
CA LEU A 521 12.51 23.94 43.04
C LEU A 521 12.59 23.41 44.47
N LEU A 522 13.52 22.48 44.73
CA LEU A 522 13.77 21.93 46.07
C LEU A 522 14.29 22.99 47.05
N ALA A 523 15.09 23.96 46.57
CA ALA A 523 15.55 25.09 47.37
C ALA A 523 14.42 26.06 47.76
N THR A 524 13.35 26.14 46.97
CA THR A 524 12.19 26.98 47.26
C THR A 524 11.33 26.38 48.38
N GLY A 525 11.21 25.05 48.41
CA GLY A 525 10.58 24.32 49.50
C GLY A 525 10.02 22.96 49.06
N VAL A 526 10.01 22.01 50.00
CA VAL A 526 9.57 20.61 49.75
C VAL A 526 8.07 20.53 49.46
N ASN A 527 7.26 21.41 50.06
CA ASN A 527 5.80 21.40 49.88
C ASN A 527 5.41 21.93 48.50
N GLU A 528 6.09 22.97 48.04
CA GLU A 528 5.96 23.57 46.72
C GLU A 528 6.41 22.57 45.65
N ALA A 529 7.54 21.91 45.86
CA ALA A 529 8.01 20.82 44.99
C ALA A 529 6.99 19.67 44.92
N LYS A 530 6.38 19.27 46.04
CA LYS A 530 5.29 18.28 46.06
C LYS A 530 4.08 18.71 45.27
N GLN A 531 3.70 19.99 45.29
CA GLN A 531 2.55 20.48 44.53
C GLN A 531 2.82 20.45 43.02
N VAL A 532 4.01 20.89 42.59
CA VAL A 532 4.40 20.90 41.17
C VAL A 532 4.52 19.47 40.62
N MET A 533 5.12 18.55 41.39
CA MET A 533 5.35 17.18 40.92
C MET A 533 4.12 16.26 40.99
N ASN A 534 3.08 16.62 41.75
CA ASN A 534 1.86 15.82 41.91
C ASN A 534 0.63 16.34 41.12
N SER A 535 0.82 17.23 40.13
CA SER A 535 -0.24 17.70 39.23
C SER A 535 -1.01 16.54 38.55
N PRO A 536 -2.26 16.72 38.09
CA PRO A 536 -3.16 15.61 37.75
C PRO A 536 -2.53 14.61 36.77
N LYS A 537 -2.64 13.34 37.15
CA LYS A 537 -1.72 12.25 36.81
C LYS A 537 -2.14 11.39 35.62
N SER A 538 -3.16 11.80 34.89
CA SER A 538 -3.62 11.14 33.67
C SER A 538 -4.59 12.05 32.95
N ASP A 539 -4.16 12.63 31.83
CA ASP A 539 -5.10 13.11 30.84
C ASP A 539 -5.30 11.99 29.81
N PRO A 540 -6.41 11.25 29.88
CA PRO A 540 -6.69 10.19 28.92
C PRO A 540 -6.80 10.71 27.48
N THR A 541 -7.02 12.02 27.29
CA THR A 541 -7.14 12.65 25.96
C THR A 541 -5.79 12.89 25.28
N LEU A 542 -4.68 12.88 26.01
CA LEU A 542 -3.33 13.18 25.49
C LEU A 542 -2.54 11.94 25.03
N SER A 543 -3.11 10.73 25.11
CA SER A 543 -2.39 9.51 24.72
C SER A 543 -2.47 9.24 23.21
N VAL A 544 -1.36 8.77 22.61
CA VAL A 544 -1.26 8.15 21.26
C VAL A 544 -2.24 6.97 21.07
N LEU A 545 -2.87 6.57 22.16
CA LEU A 545 -3.80 5.48 22.34
C LEU A 545 -5.28 5.92 22.29
N VAL A 546 -5.58 7.17 21.95
CA VAL A 546 -6.95 7.63 21.66
C VAL A 546 -7.55 6.76 20.55
N GLU A 547 -8.71 6.18 20.84
CA GLU A 547 -9.51 5.44 19.87
C GLU A 547 -9.70 6.29 18.62
N GLN A 548 -9.43 5.71 17.45
CA GLN A 548 -9.93 6.29 16.21
C GLN A 548 -11.44 6.34 16.36
N THR A 549 -11.99 7.52 16.64
CA THR A 549 -13.43 7.76 16.59
C THR A 549 -13.96 7.16 15.30
N ASN A 550 -15.01 6.32 15.39
CA ASN A 550 -15.57 5.62 14.23
C ASN A 550 -15.67 6.59 13.05
N GLN A 551 -14.82 6.36 12.04
CA GLN A 551 -14.76 7.25 10.90
C GLN A 551 -15.99 6.97 10.04
N PRO A 552 -16.73 7.99 9.57
CA PRO A 552 -17.86 7.74 8.67
C PRO A 552 -17.36 7.06 7.39
N ILE A 553 -18.14 6.13 6.84
CA ILE A 553 -17.79 5.37 5.63
C ILE A 553 -17.32 6.30 4.50
N ASN A 554 -18.01 7.42 4.32
CA ASN A 554 -17.72 8.43 3.30
C ASN A 554 -16.30 9.03 3.35
N THR A 555 -15.57 8.90 4.48
CA THR A 555 -14.21 9.43 4.62
C THR A 555 -13.16 8.66 3.82
N TRP A 556 -13.36 7.35 3.61
CA TRP A 556 -12.38 6.49 2.96
C TRP A 556 -12.90 5.87 1.66
N VAL A 557 -14.20 5.95 1.37
CA VAL A 557 -14.81 5.47 0.12
C VAL A 557 -14.08 5.93 -1.16
N PRO A 558 -13.62 7.19 -1.30
CA PRO A 558 -12.86 7.61 -2.49
C PRO A 558 -11.58 6.79 -2.71
N ASP A 559 -10.93 6.43 -1.61
CA ASP A 559 -9.67 5.69 -1.55
C ASP A 559 -9.87 4.16 -1.64
N PHE A 560 -11.10 3.67 -1.45
CA PHE A 560 -11.41 2.25 -1.51
C PHE A 560 -11.01 1.63 -2.86
N ASN A 561 -10.51 0.40 -2.84
CA ASN A 561 -10.00 -0.32 -4.02
C ASN A 561 -8.93 0.47 -4.81
N THR A 562 -8.06 1.20 -4.10
CA THR A 562 -6.86 1.86 -4.66
C THR A 562 -5.60 1.43 -3.88
N LEU A 563 -4.46 2.09 -4.10
CA LEU A 563 -3.23 1.87 -3.32
C LEU A 563 -3.26 2.52 -1.94
N MET A 564 -4.16 3.48 -1.69
CA MET A 564 -4.20 4.24 -0.45
C MET A 564 -4.45 3.38 0.80
N PRO A 565 -5.36 2.38 0.80
CA PRO A 565 -5.57 1.50 1.95
C PRO A 565 -4.36 0.62 2.31
N LEU A 566 -3.45 0.41 1.35
CA LEU A 566 -2.20 -0.33 1.55
C LEU A 566 -1.12 0.54 2.21
N CYS A 567 -1.18 1.85 2.02
CA CYS A 567 -0.27 2.81 2.62
C CYS A 567 -0.71 3.03 4.07
N ASP A 568 0.07 2.52 5.01
CA ASP A 568 -0.31 2.55 6.41
C ASP A 568 -0.33 3.99 6.94
N ARG A 569 -1.54 4.58 7.02
CA ARG A 569 -1.73 5.96 7.53
C ARG A 569 -1.14 6.16 8.94
N LYS A 570 -0.89 5.07 9.68
CA LYS A 570 -0.32 5.07 11.04
C LYS A 570 1.22 5.10 11.08
N HIS A 571 1.93 4.69 10.02
CA HIS A 571 3.39 4.56 10.02
C HIS A 571 4.14 5.62 9.19
N GLY A 572 3.48 6.71 8.77
CA GLY A 572 4.17 7.90 8.26
C GLY A 572 5.01 7.70 6.99
N VAL A 573 4.80 6.62 6.23
CA VAL A 573 5.44 6.47 4.91
C VAL A 573 4.59 7.23 3.89
N SER A 574 4.86 8.53 3.79
CA SER A 574 4.42 9.35 2.68
C SER A 574 5.08 8.83 1.40
N LEU A 575 4.31 8.08 0.60
CA LEU A 575 4.67 7.76 -0.79
C LEU A 575 4.22 8.87 -1.76
N THR A 576 3.93 10.09 -1.27
CA THR A 576 3.64 11.25 -2.12
C THR A 576 4.86 12.14 -2.32
N ALA A 577 6.03 11.54 -2.53
CA ALA A 577 7.22 12.23 -3.04
C ALA A 577 7.70 11.49 -4.29
N GLY A 578 6.93 11.57 -5.38
CA GLY A 578 7.29 10.93 -6.64
C GLY A 578 6.18 10.63 -7.64
N SER A 579 5.00 11.25 -7.53
CA SER A 579 4.03 11.34 -8.65
C SER A 579 2.91 12.31 -8.29
N GLU A 580 3.20 13.61 -8.29
CA GLU A 580 2.17 14.62 -8.53
C GLU A 580 1.77 14.52 -10.00
N GLU A 581 0.90 13.57 -10.32
CA GLU A 581 0.07 13.57 -11.52
C GLU A 581 -1.02 12.51 -11.34
N ALA A 582 -2.28 12.92 -11.51
CA ALA A 582 -3.51 12.11 -11.38
C ALA A 582 -4.09 11.93 -9.96
N VAL A 583 -4.30 13.04 -9.25
CA VAL A 583 -5.53 13.20 -8.45
C VAL A 583 -6.34 14.29 -9.14
N VAL A 584 -7.42 13.90 -9.82
CA VAL A 584 -8.43 14.84 -10.31
C VAL A 584 -9.08 15.46 -9.06
N PRO A 585 -9.03 16.79 -8.86
CA PRO A 585 -9.76 17.40 -7.77
C PRO A 585 -11.25 17.33 -8.09
N PHE A 586 -12.00 16.59 -7.27
CA PHE A 586 -13.45 16.78 -7.18
C PHE A 586 -13.67 18.20 -6.65
N ALA A 587 -14.02 19.12 -7.55
CA ALA A 587 -14.40 20.47 -7.19
C ALA A 587 -15.69 20.43 -6.37
N SER A 588 -15.57 20.61 -5.06
CA SER A 588 -16.66 21.00 -4.17
C SER A 588 -16.51 22.49 -3.85
N ASP A 589 -16.95 23.36 -4.76
CA ASP A 589 -17.09 24.79 -4.48
C ASP A 589 -18.44 25.29 -5.02
N HIS A 590 -19.47 25.15 -4.20
CA HIS A 590 -20.66 26.00 -4.25
C HIS A 590 -21.14 26.28 -2.82
N LEU A 591 -20.39 27.12 -2.11
CA LEU A 591 -20.92 27.88 -0.98
C LEU A 591 -21.40 29.24 -1.48
N VAL A 592 -22.72 29.32 -1.64
CA VAL A 592 -23.62 30.43 -1.33
C VAL A 592 -22.94 31.80 -1.17
N SER A 593 -23.06 32.62 -2.21
CA SER A 593 -23.06 34.08 -2.08
C SER A 593 -24.32 34.64 -2.73
N GLY A 594 -25.24 35.14 -1.92
CA GLY A 594 -26.44 35.83 -2.38
C GLY A 594 -27.07 36.59 -1.23
N ASN A 595 -26.94 37.92 -1.29
CA ASN A 595 -27.83 38.88 -0.64
C ASN A 595 -29.29 38.61 -1.02
#